data_AF-A0A921ZCS3-F1
#
_entry.id   AF-A0A921ZCS3-F1
#
_cell.length_a   1.000
_cell.length_b   1.000
_cell.length_c   1.000
_cell.angle_alpha   90.00
_cell.angle_beta   90.00
_cell.angle_gamma   90.00
#
_symmetry.space_group_name_H-M   'P 1'
#
loop_
_entity.id
_entity.type
_entity.pdbx_description
1 polymer ?
#
loop_
_entity_poly.entity_id
_entity_poly.type
_entity_poly.pdbx_seq_one_letter_code
_entity_poly.pdbx_strand_id
1 'polypeptide(L)'
;MADDEKKRLEEAKKAKQAEIDRKRAEVRKRMEEASKAKKAKKGFMTPERKKKLRLLLRKKAAEELKKEQERKAAERRRIIEERCGKAKNIEDANEAELQTICQMYWHRIYNLEGDKYELERAIEIRKMEIADLNSQVNDLRGKFVKPTLKKVSKYENKFAKLQKKAAEFNFRNQLKVVKKKEFTLEEEDKEKKPDWSKGKPGDQKVKEEEVEA
;
A
#
# COMPACT_ATOMS: atom_id res chain seq x y z
N MET A 1 -27.97 -48.78 -25.43
CA MET A 1 -26.54 -48.56 -25.16
C MET A 1 -26.19 -47.07 -25.06
N ALA A 2 -26.34 -46.25 -26.12
CA ALA A 2 -26.02 -44.81 -26.06
C ALA A 2 -26.95 -43.99 -25.14
N ASP A 3 -28.25 -44.35 -25.09
CA ASP A 3 -29.22 -43.63 -24.25
C ASP A 3 -29.06 -43.92 -22.74
N ASP A 4 -28.65 -45.14 -22.38
CA ASP A 4 -28.39 -45.52 -20.98
C ASP A 4 -27.14 -44.83 -20.43
N GLU A 5 -26.11 -44.67 -21.27
CA GLU A 5 -24.89 -43.94 -20.93
C GLU A 5 -25.18 -42.44 -20.75
N LYS A 6 -26.01 -41.87 -21.62
CA LYS A 6 -26.47 -40.48 -21.52
C LYS A 6 -27.28 -40.24 -20.24
N LYS A 7 -28.15 -41.19 -19.85
CA LYS A 7 -28.96 -41.13 -18.63
C LYS A 7 -28.10 -41.20 -17.35
N ARG A 8 -27.08 -42.08 -17.34
CA ARG A 8 -26.09 -42.15 -16.24
C ARG A 8 -25.27 -40.86 -16.11
N LEU A 9 -24.87 -40.26 -17.23
CA LEU A 9 -24.16 -38.98 -17.24
C LEU A 9 -25.02 -37.82 -16.71
N GLU A 10 -26.32 -37.79 -17.01
CA GLU A 10 -27.25 -36.80 -16.46
C GLU A 10 -27.51 -36.98 -14.96
N GLU A 11 -27.70 -38.22 -14.49
CA GLU A 11 -27.84 -38.50 -13.05
C GLU A 11 -26.58 -38.10 -12.28
N ALA A 12 -25.40 -38.40 -12.80
CA ALA A 12 -24.13 -37.99 -12.19
C ALA A 12 -23.98 -36.45 -12.13
N LYS A 13 -24.40 -35.73 -13.18
CA LYS A 13 -24.42 -34.25 -13.18
C LYS A 13 -25.43 -33.70 -12.16
N LYS A 14 -26.61 -34.30 -12.07
CA LYS A 14 -27.67 -33.91 -11.12
C LYS A 14 -27.24 -34.17 -9.67
N ALA A 15 -26.59 -35.29 -9.39
CA ALA A 15 -26.04 -35.61 -8.08
C ALA A 15 -24.92 -34.64 -7.67
N LYS A 16 -23.99 -34.33 -8.59
CA LYS A 16 -22.95 -33.31 -8.37
C LYS A 16 -23.55 -31.93 -8.12
N GLN A 17 -24.57 -31.54 -8.89
CA GLN A 17 -25.26 -30.26 -8.72
C GLN A 17 -25.98 -30.18 -7.37
N ALA A 18 -26.66 -31.25 -6.95
CA ALA A 18 -27.32 -31.33 -5.65
C ALA A 18 -26.31 -31.26 -4.48
N GLU A 19 -25.15 -31.88 -4.61
CA GLU A 19 -24.09 -31.79 -3.60
C GLU A 19 -23.51 -30.36 -3.50
N ILE A 20 -23.29 -29.70 -4.65
CA ILE A 20 -22.86 -28.30 -4.71
C ILE A 20 -23.91 -27.38 -4.07
N ASP A 21 -25.19 -27.59 -4.36
CA ASP A 21 -26.27 -26.77 -3.81
C ASP A 21 -26.48 -27.02 -2.31
N ARG A 22 -26.25 -28.25 -1.82
CA ARG A 22 -26.19 -28.56 -0.38
C ARG A 22 -25.05 -27.80 0.31
N LYS A 23 -23.84 -27.82 -0.27
CA LYS A 23 -22.67 -27.07 0.23
C LYS A 23 -22.92 -25.56 0.21
N ARG A 24 -23.52 -25.02 -0.85
CA ARG A 24 -23.93 -23.60 -0.94
C ARG A 24 -24.95 -23.23 0.14
N ALA A 25 -25.95 -24.07 0.38
CA ALA A 25 -26.96 -23.84 1.42
C ALA A 25 -26.34 -23.86 2.82
N GLU A 26 -25.42 -24.79 3.09
CA GLU A 26 -24.67 -24.87 4.34
C GLU A 26 -23.79 -23.64 4.57
N VAL A 27 -23.04 -23.20 3.55
CA VAL A 27 -22.22 -21.99 3.60
C VAL A 27 -23.10 -20.75 3.84
N ARG A 28 -24.25 -20.65 3.19
CA ARG A 28 -25.20 -19.55 3.40
C ARG A 28 -25.76 -19.56 4.82
N LYS A 29 -26.18 -20.73 5.34
CA LYS A 29 -26.68 -20.88 6.71
C LYS A 29 -25.62 -20.47 7.73
N ARG A 30 -24.37 -20.93 7.56
CA ARG A 30 -23.23 -20.54 8.40
C ARG A 30 -22.95 -19.03 8.35
N MET A 31 -23.04 -18.41 7.18
CA MET A 31 -22.86 -16.96 7.02
C MET A 31 -24.00 -16.15 7.66
N GLU A 32 -25.24 -16.65 7.59
CA GLU A 32 -26.40 -16.04 8.25
C GLU A 32 -26.33 -16.17 9.77
N GLU A 33 -25.95 -17.33 10.30
CA GLU A 33 -25.71 -17.58 11.72
C GLU A 33 -24.57 -16.69 12.26
N ALA A 34 -23.46 -16.57 11.53
CA ALA A 34 -22.37 -15.65 11.88
C ALA A 34 -22.82 -14.18 11.87
N SER A 35 -23.77 -13.83 10.99
CA SER A 35 -24.35 -12.48 10.92
C SER A 35 -25.33 -12.21 12.08
N LYS A 36 -26.10 -13.21 12.51
CA LYS A 36 -26.97 -13.15 13.70
C LYS A 36 -26.14 -13.07 14.99
N ALA A 37 -25.07 -13.86 15.11
CA ALA A 37 -24.17 -13.87 16.26
C ALA A 37 -23.45 -12.51 16.47
N LYS A 38 -23.18 -11.75 15.40
CA LYS A 38 -22.62 -10.39 15.51
C LYS A 38 -23.58 -9.38 16.15
N LYS A 39 -24.89 -9.61 16.15
CA LYS A 39 -25.88 -8.74 16.79
C LYS A 39 -26.03 -9.00 18.29
N ALA A 40 -25.62 -10.17 18.79
CA ALA A 40 -25.88 -10.59 20.17
C ALA A 40 -24.84 -10.14 21.21
N LYS A 41 -23.63 -9.68 20.83
CA LYS A 41 -22.61 -9.23 21.80
C LYS A 41 -22.74 -7.74 22.12
N LYS A 42 -23.69 -7.42 23.00
CA LYS A 42 -23.81 -6.15 23.74
C LYS A 42 -23.10 -6.34 25.09
N GLY A 43 -21.94 -5.70 25.31
CA GLY A 43 -21.41 -5.58 26.69
C GLY A 43 -19.92 -5.75 27.02
N PHE A 44 -18.94 -5.58 26.10
CA PHE A 44 -17.52 -5.60 26.51
C PHE A 44 -16.70 -4.33 26.17
N MET A 45 -17.31 -3.31 25.55
CA MET A 45 -16.65 -2.01 25.32
C MET A 45 -17.68 -0.95 24.94
N THR A 46 -17.40 0.31 25.29
CA THR A 46 -18.17 1.44 24.72
C THR A 46 -18.00 1.46 23.20
N PRO A 47 -19.06 1.75 22.43
CA PRO A 47 -19.00 1.82 20.96
C PRO A 47 -17.90 2.75 20.44
N GLU A 48 -17.64 3.86 21.15
CA GLU A 48 -16.59 4.82 20.85
C GLU A 48 -15.19 4.23 20.99
N ARG A 49 -14.91 3.52 22.09
CA ARG A 49 -13.62 2.84 22.30
C ARG A 49 -13.39 1.77 21.23
N LYS A 50 -14.43 1.02 20.85
CA LYS A 50 -14.37 0.04 19.76
C LYS A 50 -14.07 0.68 18.40
N LYS A 51 -14.64 1.85 18.12
CA LYS A 51 -14.37 2.61 16.89
C LYS A 51 -12.94 3.15 16.88
N LYS A 52 -12.47 3.73 17.99
CA LYS A 52 -11.09 4.22 18.15
C LYS A 52 -10.08 3.08 17.99
N LEU A 53 -10.32 1.93 18.60
CA LEU A 53 -9.45 0.77 18.49
C LEU A 53 -9.37 0.25 17.04
N ARG A 54 -10.49 0.11 16.33
CA ARG A 54 -10.49 -0.28 14.90
C ARG A 54 -9.71 0.71 14.03
N LEU A 55 -9.79 2.00 14.33
CA LEU A 55 -9.02 3.01 13.61
C LEU A 55 -7.52 2.84 13.88
N LEU A 56 -7.12 2.63 15.14
CA LEU A 56 -5.73 2.39 15.51
C LEU A 56 -5.19 1.11 14.87
N LEU A 57 -5.96 0.02 14.84
CA LEU A 57 -5.54 -1.21 14.15
C LEU A 57 -5.32 -0.99 12.65
N ARG A 58 -6.20 -0.27 11.96
CA ARG A 58 -6.01 0.02 10.53
C ARG A 58 -4.83 0.95 10.28
N LYS A 59 -4.62 1.95 11.14
CA LYS A 59 -3.45 2.83 11.07
C LYS A 59 -2.15 2.04 11.25
N LYS A 60 -2.08 1.20 12.27
CA LYS A 60 -0.94 0.31 12.51
C LYS A 60 -0.73 -0.67 11.36
N ALA A 61 -1.80 -1.27 10.83
CA ALA A 61 -1.70 -2.16 9.67
C ALA A 61 -1.19 -1.45 8.40
N ALA A 62 -1.62 -0.20 8.17
CA ALA A 62 -1.13 0.60 7.05
C ALA A 62 0.34 1.01 7.22
N GLU A 63 0.75 1.36 8.45
CA GLU A 63 2.13 1.68 8.79
C GLU A 63 3.05 0.47 8.63
N GLU A 64 2.66 -0.69 9.17
CA GLU A 64 3.39 -1.95 9.02
C GLU A 64 3.49 -2.38 7.54
N LEU A 65 2.42 -2.23 6.76
CA LEU A 65 2.44 -2.50 5.32
C LEU A 65 3.46 -1.60 4.59
N LYS A 66 3.52 -0.31 4.94
CA LYS A 66 4.49 0.62 4.36
C LYS A 66 5.92 0.25 4.76
N LYS A 67 6.15 -0.07 6.03
CA LYS A 67 7.46 -0.50 6.54
C LYS A 67 7.93 -1.80 5.88
N GLU A 68 7.03 -2.75 5.64
CA GLU A 68 7.34 -3.98 4.91
C GLU A 68 7.69 -3.71 3.44
N GLN A 69 6.97 -2.80 2.78
CA GLN A 69 7.30 -2.37 1.41
C GLN A 69 8.68 -1.74 1.33
N GLU A 70 9.01 -0.85 2.27
CA GLU A 70 10.34 -0.22 2.37
C GLU A 70 11.43 -1.27 2.61
N ARG A 71 11.22 -2.21 3.53
CA ARG A 71 12.14 -3.34 3.79
C ARG A 71 12.34 -4.20 2.54
N LYS A 72 11.26 -4.55 1.84
CA LYS A 72 11.31 -5.35 0.62
C LYS A 72 12.02 -4.61 -0.52
N ALA A 73 11.83 -3.30 -0.63
CA ALA A 73 12.52 -2.47 -1.61
C ALA A 73 14.02 -2.34 -1.30
N ALA A 74 14.39 -2.18 -0.02
CA ALA A 74 15.78 -2.17 0.42
C ALA A 74 16.47 -3.52 0.14
N GLU A 75 15.83 -4.63 0.51
CA GLU A 75 16.35 -5.97 0.23
C GLU A 75 16.47 -6.23 -1.27
N ARG A 76 15.50 -5.78 -2.08
CA ARG A 76 15.60 -5.84 -3.55
C ARG A 76 16.83 -5.10 -4.06
N ARG A 77 17.14 -3.91 -3.53
CA ARG A 77 18.34 -3.16 -3.93
C ARG A 77 19.61 -3.90 -3.54
N ARG A 78 19.69 -4.42 -2.31
CA ARG A 78 20.81 -5.21 -1.82
C ARG A 78 21.07 -6.45 -2.70
N ILE A 79 20.03 -7.20 -3.02
CA ILE A 79 20.15 -8.40 -3.87
C ILE A 79 20.60 -8.04 -5.29
N ILE A 80 20.13 -6.92 -5.85
CA ILE A 80 20.58 -6.46 -7.17
C ILE A 80 22.06 -6.10 -7.13
N GLU A 81 22.50 -5.38 -6.10
CA GLU A 81 23.91 -5.02 -5.93
C GLU A 81 24.81 -6.25 -5.79
N GLU A 82 24.39 -7.23 -4.97
CA GLU A 82 25.10 -8.51 -4.79
C GLU A 82 25.16 -9.34 -6.08
N ARG A 83 24.06 -9.42 -6.82
CA ARG A 83 23.97 -10.24 -8.04
C ARG A 83 24.63 -9.60 -9.26
N CYS A 84 24.52 -8.28 -9.43
CA CYS A 84 25.05 -7.57 -10.58
C CYS A 84 26.51 -7.15 -10.37
N GLY A 85 26.93 -6.90 -9.13
CA GLY A 85 28.28 -6.48 -8.81
C GLY A 85 28.68 -5.15 -9.47
N LYS A 86 29.98 -4.90 -9.54
CA LYS A 86 30.55 -3.76 -10.26
C LYS A 86 30.69 -4.09 -11.75
N ALA A 87 30.52 -3.08 -12.60
CA ALA A 87 30.80 -3.20 -14.03
C ALA A 87 32.25 -3.63 -14.24
N LYS A 88 32.48 -4.48 -15.25
CA LYS A 88 33.84 -4.84 -15.67
C LYS A 88 34.56 -3.60 -16.19
N ASN A 89 35.87 -3.52 -15.98
CA ASN A 89 36.69 -2.42 -16.48
C ASN A 89 36.81 -2.55 -18.01
N ILE A 90 36.46 -1.49 -18.73
CA ILE A 90 36.46 -1.41 -20.19
C ILE A 90 37.57 -0.45 -20.67
N GLU A 91 37.97 0.51 -19.83
CA GLU A 91 38.90 1.58 -20.22
C GLU A 91 40.36 1.12 -20.24
N ASP A 92 40.72 0.20 -19.34
CA ASP A 92 42.08 -0.34 -19.24
C ASP A 92 42.26 -1.71 -19.93
N ALA A 93 41.24 -2.20 -20.63
CA ALA A 93 41.21 -3.56 -21.18
C ALA A 93 41.75 -3.64 -22.61
N ASN A 94 42.54 -4.68 -22.91
CA ASN A 94 43.02 -4.96 -24.26
C ASN A 94 41.91 -5.57 -25.15
N GLU A 95 42.08 -5.57 -26.49
CA GLU A 95 41.07 -6.05 -27.45
C GLU A 95 40.61 -7.50 -27.17
N ALA A 96 41.55 -8.40 -26.86
CA ALA A 96 41.23 -9.79 -26.52
C ALA A 96 40.43 -9.91 -25.21
N GLU A 97 40.71 -9.03 -24.23
CA GLU A 97 39.98 -8.98 -22.96
C GLU A 97 38.57 -8.43 -23.17
N LEU A 98 38.42 -7.40 -24.01
CA LEU A 98 37.12 -6.85 -24.40
C LEU A 98 36.24 -7.90 -25.08
N GLN A 99 36.79 -8.69 -26.01
CA GLN A 99 36.07 -9.79 -26.66
C GLN A 99 35.60 -10.84 -25.64
N THR A 100 36.45 -11.19 -24.68
CA THR A 100 36.12 -12.13 -23.60
C THR A 100 34.99 -11.58 -22.71
N ILE A 101 35.07 -10.30 -22.32
CA ILE A 101 34.04 -9.62 -21.52
C ILE A 101 32.69 -9.63 -22.24
N CYS A 102 32.67 -9.33 -23.55
CA CYS A 102 31.46 -9.35 -24.37
C CYS A 102 30.82 -10.74 -24.41
N GLN A 103 31.61 -11.80 -24.64
CA GLN A 103 31.13 -13.18 -24.64
C GLN A 103 30.58 -13.59 -23.27
N MET A 104 31.28 -13.24 -22.19
CA MET A 104 30.82 -13.51 -20.82
C MET A 104 29.46 -12.87 -20.52
N TYR A 105 29.28 -11.59 -20.88
CA TYR A 105 28.00 -10.90 -20.69
C TYR A 105 26.89 -11.52 -21.53
N TRP A 106 27.18 -11.88 -22.78
CA TRP A 106 26.21 -12.55 -23.66
C TRP A 106 25.72 -13.87 -23.07
N HIS A 107 26.64 -14.76 -22.65
CA HIS A 107 26.28 -16.03 -22.01
C HIS A 107 25.48 -15.82 -20.72
N ARG A 108 25.85 -14.82 -19.91
CA ARG A 108 25.12 -14.52 -18.69
C ARG A 108 23.71 -14.03 -18.96
N ILE A 109 23.51 -13.16 -19.95
CA ILE A 109 22.18 -12.68 -20.36
C ILE A 109 21.34 -13.85 -20.89
N TYR A 110 21.91 -14.71 -21.72
CA TYR A 110 21.22 -15.88 -22.26
C TYR A 110 20.65 -16.78 -21.14
N ASN A 111 21.47 -17.12 -20.15
CA ASN A 111 21.03 -17.93 -19.01
C ASN A 111 19.97 -17.21 -18.17
N LEU A 112 20.17 -15.91 -17.89
CA LEU A 112 19.23 -15.11 -17.10
C LEU A 112 17.85 -14.97 -17.77
N GLU A 113 17.79 -14.90 -19.11
CA GLU A 113 16.52 -14.85 -19.83
C GLU A 113 15.77 -16.19 -19.72
N GLY A 114 16.50 -17.32 -19.73
CA GLY A 114 15.94 -18.64 -19.43
C GLY A 114 15.33 -18.70 -18.03
N ASP A 115 16.11 -18.34 -17.00
CA ASP A 115 15.64 -18.31 -15.60
C ASP A 115 14.42 -17.39 -15.42
N LYS A 116 14.43 -16.23 -16.07
CA LYS A 116 13.32 -15.27 -16.06
C LYS A 116 12.07 -15.88 -16.66
N TYR A 117 12.17 -16.52 -17.82
CA TYR A 117 11.03 -17.16 -18.47
C TYR A 117 10.40 -18.24 -17.58
N GLU A 118 11.21 -19.11 -16.96
CA GLU A 118 10.72 -20.14 -16.05
C GLU A 118 9.97 -19.54 -14.84
N LEU A 119 10.54 -18.49 -14.23
CA LEU A 119 9.91 -17.78 -13.12
C LEU A 119 8.59 -17.12 -13.52
N GLU A 120 8.56 -16.43 -14.66
CA GLU A 120 7.36 -15.77 -15.18
C GLU A 120 6.26 -16.79 -15.48
N ARG A 121 6.60 -17.91 -16.13
CA ARG A 121 5.66 -18.99 -16.41
C ARG A 121 5.10 -19.61 -15.13
N ALA A 122 5.95 -19.86 -14.14
CA ALA A 122 5.52 -20.38 -12.84
C ALA A 122 4.61 -19.37 -12.09
N ILE A 123 4.86 -18.07 -12.20
CA ILE A 123 3.99 -17.03 -11.64
C ILE A 123 2.64 -17.04 -12.35
N GLU A 124 2.61 -17.14 -13.67
CA GLU A 124 1.38 -17.12 -14.45
C GLU A 124 0.47 -18.32 -14.14
N ILE A 125 1.06 -19.52 -14.02
CA ILE A 125 0.33 -20.72 -13.58
C ILE A 125 -0.32 -20.50 -12.21
N ARG A 126 0.43 -19.95 -11.24
CA ARG A 126 -0.11 -19.65 -9.91
C ARG A 126 -1.20 -18.57 -9.94
N LYS A 127 -1.10 -17.57 -10.83
CA LYS A 127 -2.18 -16.58 -11.00
C LYS A 127 -3.46 -17.23 -11.52
N MET A 128 -3.35 -18.13 -12.49
CA MET A 128 -4.50 -18.89 -13.02
C MET A 128 -5.14 -19.73 -11.92
N GLU A 129 -4.34 -20.43 -11.12
CA GLU A 129 -4.82 -21.21 -9.98
C GLU A 129 -5.53 -20.32 -8.93
N ILE A 130 -4.96 -19.16 -8.59
CA ILE A 130 -5.60 -18.19 -7.69
C ILE A 130 -6.92 -17.69 -8.26
N ALA A 131 -6.99 -17.44 -9.58
CA ALA A 131 -8.21 -17.00 -10.23
C ALA A 131 -9.30 -18.08 -10.18
N ASP A 132 -8.95 -19.34 -10.45
CA ASP A 132 -9.86 -20.48 -10.35
C ASP A 132 -10.36 -20.68 -8.90
N LEU A 133 -9.45 -20.72 -7.93
CA LEU A 133 -9.82 -20.82 -6.51
C LEU A 133 -10.73 -19.66 -6.05
N ASN A 134 -10.45 -18.43 -6.50
CA ASN A 134 -11.31 -17.28 -6.21
C ASN A 134 -12.70 -17.44 -6.83
N SER A 135 -12.79 -17.97 -8.05
CA SER A 135 -14.06 -18.27 -8.71
C SER A 135 -14.86 -19.32 -7.91
N GLN A 136 -14.22 -20.43 -7.53
CA GLN A 136 -14.84 -21.50 -6.74
C GLN A 136 -15.34 -20.99 -5.37
N VAL A 137 -14.56 -20.16 -4.68
CA VAL A 137 -14.98 -19.54 -3.41
C VAL A 137 -16.19 -18.62 -3.61
N ASN A 138 -16.23 -17.86 -4.71
CA ASN A 138 -17.35 -16.99 -5.03
C ASN A 138 -18.62 -17.78 -5.37
N ASP A 139 -18.51 -18.88 -6.10
CA ASP A 139 -19.62 -19.77 -6.43
C ASP A 139 -20.20 -20.47 -5.20
N LEU A 140 -19.37 -20.82 -4.22
CA LEU A 140 -19.80 -21.39 -2.94
C LEU A 140 -20.48 -20.35 -2.03
N ARG A 141 -19.94 -19.13 -1.97
CA ARG A 141 -20.53 -18.01 -1.23
C ARG A 141 -21.81 -17.48 -1.90
N GLY A 142 -21.99 -17.78 -3.19
CA GLY A 142 -23.05 -17.29 -4.06
C GLY A 142 -22.67 -15.94 -4.67
N LYS A 143 -22.73 -15.84 -6.00
CA LYS A 143 -22.49 -14.61 -6.79
C LYS A 143 -23.24 -13.38 -6.25
N PHE A 144 -24.41 -13.61 -5.65
CA PHE A 144 -25.24 -12.57 -5.04
C PHE A 144 -25.31 -12.78 -3.52
N VAL A 145 -24.23 -12.47 -2.80
CA VAL A 145 -24.29 -12.28 -1.35
C VAL A 145 -25.22 -11.09 -1.11
N LYS A 146 -26.48 -11.33 -0.74
CA LYS A 146 -27.47 -10.28 -0.49
C LYS A 146 -26.89 -9.29 0.54
N PRO A 147 -26.46 -8.09 0.11
CA PRO A 147 -25.91 -7.13 1.06
C PRO A 147 -27.03 -6.77 2.02
N THR A 148 -26.77 -6.79 3.33
CA THR A 148 -27.77 -6.34 4.29
C THR A 148 -28.02 -4.85 4.03
N LEU A 149 -29.18 -4.52 3.45
CA LEU A 149 -29.56 -3.15 3.12
C LEU A 149 -29.54 -2.32 4.40
N LYS A 150 -28.59 -1.39 4.49
CA LYS A 150 -28.59 -0.37 5.53
C LYS A 150 -29.43 0.79 5.04
N LYS A 151 -30.31 1.31 5.89
CA LYS A 151 -31.00 2.58 5.62
C LYS A 151 -29.94 3.68 5.62
N VAL A 152 -29.50 4.08 4.45
CA VAL A 152 -28.58 5.21 4.26
C VAL A 152 -29.42 6.38 3.78
N SER A 153 -29.50 7.44 4.58
CA SER A 153 -30.11 8.70 4.17
C SER A 153 -29.29 9.30 3.03
N LYS A 154 -29.93 9.66 1.91
CA LYS A 154 -29.28 10.24 0.71
C LYS A 154 -28.50 11.53 1.01
N TYR A 155 -28.85 12.23 2.10
CA TYR A 155 -28.31 13.56 2.44
C TYR A 155 -27.37 13.57 3.66
N GLU A 156 -27.33 12.52 4.47
CA GLU A 156 -26.53 12.47 5.71
C GLU A 156 -25.01 12.59 5.43
N ASN A 157 -24.54 11.96 4.36
CA ASN A 157 -23.13 12.07 3.93
C ASN A 157 -22.78 13.45 3.32
N LYS A 158 -23.77 14.16 2.73
CA LYS A 158 -23.58 15.53 2.24
C LYS A 158 -23.55 16.53 3.40
N PHE A 159 -24.41 16.34 4.42
CA PHE A 159 -24.44 17.17 5.62
C PHE A 159 -23.18 17.00 6.49
N ALA A 160 -22.66 15.77 6.63
CA ALA A 160 -21.41 15.51 7.33
C ALA A 160 -20.18 16.16 6.65
N LYS A 161 -20.18 16.29 5.32
CA LYS A 161 -19.15 17.06 4.58
C LYS A 161 -19.28 18.56 4.83
N LEU A 162 -20.50 19.10 4.91
CA LEU A 162 -20.74 20.49 5.25
C LEU A 162 -20.29 20.81 6.68
N GLN A 163 -20.59 19.93 7.64
CA GLN A 163 -20.15 20.09 9.04
C GLN A 163 -18.63 19.97 9.20
N LYS A 164 -17.95 19.13 8.42
CA LYS A 164 -16.48 19.07 8.41
C LYS A 164 -15.85 20.33 7.83
N LYS A 165 -16.40 20.87 6.73
CA LYS A 165 -15.95 22.16 6.19
C LYS A 165 -16.23 23.31 7.15
N ALA A 166 -17.38 23.33 7.82
CA ALA A 166 -17.68 24.30 8.87
C ALA A 166 -16.77 24.13 10.09
N ALA A 167 -16.38 22.89 10.42
CA ALA A 167 -15.44 22.62 11.51
C ALA A 167 -13.98 22.93 11.16
N GLU A 168 -13.58 22.81 9.90
CA GLU A 168 -12.31 23.34 9.37
C GLU A 168 -12.31 24.86 9.30
N PHE A 169 -13.48 25.49 9.12
CA PHE A 169 -13.70 26.93 9.21
C PHE A 169 -13.98 27.41 10.65
N ASN A 170 -13.91 26.53 11.67
CA ASN A 170 -14.10 26.97 13.04
C ASN A 170 -12.94 27.91 13.42
N PHE A 171 -13.35 29.12 13.83
CA PHE A 171 -12.66 30.27 14.43
C PHE A 171 -11.29 30.06 15.11
N ARG A 172 -10.95 28.85 15.55
CA ARG A 172 -9.65 28.48 16.13
C ARG A 172 -8.47 28.61 15.16
N ASN A 173 -8.70 28.42 13.85
CA ASN A 173 -7.64 28.59 12.84
C ASN A 173 -7.33 30.07 12.51
N GLN A 174 -8.22 31.00 12.86
CA GLN A 174 -8.01 32.46 12.73
C GLN A 174 -7.58 33.13 14.04
N LEU A 175 -7.65 32.43 15.18
CA LEU A 175 -7.14 32.93 16.43
C LEU A 175 -5.61 32.74 16.46
N LYS A 176 -4.86 33.85 16.51
CA LYS A 176 -3.45 33.83 16.89
C LYS A 176 -3.34 33.23 18.30
N VAL A 177 -2.87 31.99 18.41
CA VAL A 177 -2.48 31.44 19.71
C VAL A 177 -1.30 32.28 20.19
N VAL A 178 -1.52 33.13 21.19
CA VAL A 178 -0.45 33.86 21.86
C VAL A 178 0.42 32.81 22.55
N LYS A 179 1.55 32.47 21.92
CA LYS A 179 2.62 31.73 22.58
C LYS A 179 3.22 32.65 23.64
N LYS A 180 2.61 32.67 24.84
CA LYS A 180 3.29 33.18 26.03
C LYS A 180 4.45 32.23 26.30
N LYS A 181 5.68 32.71 26.09
CA LYS A 181 6.93 32.00 26.37
C LYS A 181 7.22 31.83 27.88
N GLU A 182 6.21 32.01 28.76
CA GLU A 182 6.37 31.93 30.21
C GLU A 182 5.97 30.56 30.81
N PHE A 183 5.45 29.61 30.01
CA PHE A 183 5.00 28.30 30.51
C PHE A 183 5.66 27.09 29.83
N THR A 184 6.72 27.30 29.03
CA THR A 184 7.60 26.22 28.56
C THR A 184 8.92 26.34 29.30
N LEU A 185 9.15 25.38 30.20
CA LEU A 185 10.36 25.14 30.97
C LEU A 185 11.61 25.54 30.16
N GLU A 186 12.38 26.48 30.70
CA GLU A 186 13.75 26.76 30.30
C GLU A 186 14.59 25.50 30.46
N GLU A 187 14.85 24.81 29.36
CA GLU A 187 16.10 24.12 29.17
C GLU A 187 16.25 23.89 27.66
N GLU A 188 17.36 24.38 27.11
CA GLU A 188 17.83 24.14 25.75
C GLU A 188 17.31 25.08 24.64
N ASP A 189 17.66 26.37 24.72
CA ASP A 189 17.82 27.18 23.50
C ASP A 189 19.19 27.86 23.52
N LYS A 190 20.13 27.26 22.78
CA LYS A 190 21.50 27.76 22.61
C LYS A 190 21.45 29.15 21.98
N GLU A 191 22.06 30.10 22.67
CA GLU A 191 22.28 31.48 22.27
C GLU A 191 22.76 31.61 20.82
N LYS A 192 21.83 31.97 19.92
CA LYS A 192 22.18 32.61 18.66
C LYS A 192 21.94 34.10 18.81
N LYS A 193 23.04 34.84 19.01
CA LYS A 193 23.04 36.31 19.01
C LYS A 193 22.37 36.84 17.73
N PRO A 194 21.41 37.77 17.84
CA PRO A 194 20.62 38.25 16.70
C PRO A 194 21.44 39.07 15.69
N ASP A 195 21.02 38.96 14.43
CA ASP A 195 21.71 39.39 13.20
C ASP A 195 21.72 40.92 12.95
N TRP A 196 21.76 41.71 14.01
CA TRP A 196 22.04 43.15 13.98
C TRP A 196 23.33 43.50 14.73
N SER A 197 23.95 42.52 15.39
CA SER A 197 25.27 42.64 16.05
C SER A 197 26.45 42.45 15.08
N LYS A 198 26.21 42.25 13.78
CA LYS A 198 27.26 42.22 12.75
C LYS A 198 27.27 43.56 12.03
N GLY A 199 28.24 44.40 12.38
CA GLY A 199 28.39 45.77 11.88
C GLY A 199 28.42 45.87 10.35
N LYS A 200 27.88 46.98 9.83
CA LYS A 200 27.84 47.32 8.41
C LYS A 200 29.27 47.54 7.84
N PRO A 201 29.64 46.89 6.72
CA PRO A 201 30.71 47.35 5.85
C PRO A 201 30.09 48.03 4.62
N GLY A 202 30.32 49.33 4.45
CA GLY A 202 29.80 50.07 3.31
C GLY A 202 30.21 51.53 3.28
N ASP A 203 31.44 51.83 3.69
CA ASP A 203 32.10 53.10 3.42
C ASP A 203 33.03 52.86 2.21
N GLN A 204 32.49 53.00 1.00
CA GLN A 204 33.28 53.03 -0.22
C GLN A 204 33.08 54.41 -0.84
N LYS A 205 34.05 55.27 -0.53
CA LYS A 205 34.24 56.62 -1.06
C LYS A 205 34.16 56.63 -2.59
N VAL A 206 33.39 57.60 -3.04
CA VAL A 206 33.27 58.16 -4.39
C VAL A 206 34.63 58.36 -5.05
N LYS A 207 34.75 57.91 -6.30
CA LYS A 207 35.86 58.21 -7.21
C LYS A 207 35.30 59.13 -8.30
N GLU A 208 35.43 60.44 -8.09
CA GLU A 208 35.34 61.46 -9.14
C GLU A 208 36.73 62.08 -9.23
N GLU A 209 37.41 61.86 -10.35
CA GLU A 209 38.53 62.69 -10.78
C GLU A 209 38.39 62.85 -12.30
N GLU A 210 38.01 64.06 -12.68
CA GLU A 210 37.84 64.53 -14.05
C GLU A 210 39.16 65.14 -14.52
N VAL A 211 39.63 64.61 -15.65
CA VAL A 211 40.48 65.12 -16.75
C VAL A 211 41.02 66.57 -16.72
N GLU A 212 42.29 66.69 -17.14
CA GLU A 212 43.05 67.83 -17.73
C GLU A 212 43.38 69.09 -16.90
N ALA A 213 44.65 69.22 -16.51
CA ALA A 213 45.67 70.13 -17.11
C ALA A 213 46.97 70.11 -16.28
#